data_AF-A0A8H3HVT8-F1
#
_entry.id   AF-A0A8H3HVT8-F1
#
_cell.length_a   1.000
_cell.length_b   1.000
_cell.length_c   1.000
_cell.angle_alpha   90.00
_cell.angle_beta   90.00
_cell.angle_gamma   90.00
#
_symmetry.space_group_name_H-M   'P 1'
#
loop_
_entity.id
_entity.type
_entity.pdbx_description
1 polymer ?
#
loop_
_entity_poly.entity_id
_entity_poly.type
_entity_poly.pdbx_seq_one_letter_code
_entity_poly.pdbx_strand_id
1 'polypeptide(L)'
;MFWFAIQTVNGGDVVEVMITAIWPSFSRLPNRIPADQGITTAQMVSFFLFWLAQIPFLYMHPNNLRYLFMTKSILVPICFIAMLIWAFRSTGGTGGPLLSSAAKSKESGSVYSYAWLSSLTSVIGNFATLSVNMPDFSRYSKASVKWQWLYVPMLPIVFTFIAFIGIACTSAGQAHYGSLDWNPATLIANWPNRACQFFAALAFSLAALGVNISANSLSAANDLAALFPSYINIRRGQLICAAMAWVLVPWKILATASGFLNFMSAYSVFLGPIAAILVWDFWWVHDMKYDVVALYHPEGIYRYSHGINWRAVTTFIIGVAPNLPGFINSINPSVDVGVGKRPYTFAWLLGFVITSLLYVVLSTVFPPTETMIPRAILPDELYEGEEGAEVTIEGKAVDEDVERDGNGEKGWKKEN
;
A
#
# COMPACT_ATOMS: atom_id res chain seq x y z
N MET A 1 6.74 2.51 2.79
CA MET A 1 7.54 2.32 4.04
C MET A 1 6.69 2.25 5.29
N PHE A 2 5.82 3.21 5.60
CA PHE A 2 5.03 3.15 6.85
C PHE A 2 4.10 1.93 6.94
N TRP A 3 3.42 1.57 5.85
CA TRP A 3 2.65 0.32 5.77
C TRP A 3 3.49 -0.94 5.99
N PHE A 4 4.75 -0.93 5.55
CA PHE A 4 5.68 -2.01 5.83
C PHE A 4 5.89 -2.17 7.34
N ALA A 5 6.06 -1.04 8.02
CA ALA A 5 6.23 -0.97 9.46
C ALA A 5 4.96 -1.45 10.22
N ILE A 6 3.76 -0.99 9.81
CA ILE A 6 2.48 -1.46 10.36
C ILE A 6 2.34 -2.98 10.26
N GLN A 7 2.56 -3.54 9.08
CA GLN A 7 2.41 -4.97 8.87
C GLN A 7 3.53 -5.78 9.56
N THR A 8 4.70 -5.18 9.80
CA THR A 8 5.74 -5.79 10.64
C THR A 8 5.27 -5.87 12.10
N VAL A 9 4.55 -4.87 12.61
CA VAL A 9 3.89 -4.95 13.94
C VAL A 9 2.81 -6.01 13.95
N ASN A 10 1.90 -6.01 12.98
CA ASN A 10 0.85 -7.03 12.91
C ASN A 10 1.44 -8.45 12.85
N GLY A 11 2.51 -8.64 12.07
CA GLY A 11 3.26 -9.89 12.02
C GLY A 11 3.95 -10.23 13.35
N GLY A 12 4.50 -9.24 14.04
CA GLY A 12 5.07 -9.38 15.37
C GLY A 12 4.05 -9.79 16.42
N ASP A 13 2.87 -9.17 16.44
CA ASP A 13 1.78 -9.49 17.38
C ASP A 13 1.33 -10.95 17.24
N VAL A 14 1.20 -11.46 16.02
CA VAL A 14 0.84 -12.87 15.82
C VAL A 14 2.02 -13.80 16.09
N VAL A 15 3.27 -13.37 15.90
CA VAL A 15 4.44 -14.14 16.35
C VAL A 15 4.46 -14.26 17.88
N GLU A 16 4.07 -13.22 18.62
CA GLU A 16 3.92 -13.29 20.08
C GLU A 16 2.90 -14.37 20.49
N VAL A 17 1.76 -14.41 19.78
CA VAL A 17 0.74 -15.45 20.00
C VAL A 17 1.30 -16.84 19.71
N MET A 18 2.05 -17.02 18.61
CA MET A 18 2.67 -18.31 18.30
C MET A 18 3.67 -18.74 19.37
N ILE A 19 4.54 -17.84 19.82
CA ILE A 19 5.55 -18.13 20.85
C ILE A 19 4.86 -18.47 22.16
N THR A 20 3.84 -17.72 22.56
CA THR A 20 3.05 -17.98 23.77
C THR A 20 2.29 -19.30 23.68
N ALA A 21 1.78 -19.64 22.50
CA ALA A 21 1.11 -20.91 22.26
C ALA A 21 2.06 -22.11 22.39
N ILE A 22 3.34 -22.00 22.00
CA ILE A 22 4.34 -23.07 22.20
C ILE A 22 4.89 -23.05 23.63
N TRP A 23 5.23 -21.87 24.13
CA TRP A 23 5.83 -21.62 25.45
C TRP A 23 5.01 -20.60 26.23
N PRO A 24 4.03 -21.05 27.04
CA PRO A 24 3.19 -20.15 27.83
C PRO A 24 3.94 -19.30 28.86
N SER A 25 5.20 -19.64 29.16
CA SER A 25 6.07 -18.79 29.99
C SER A 25 6.38 -17.43 29.37
N PHE A 26 6.26 -17.29 28.04
CA PHE A 26 6.55 -16.05 27.33
C PHE A 26 5.60 -14.91 27.72
N SER A 27 4.33 -15.21 28.01
CA SER A 27 3.37 -14.21 28.49
C SER A 27 3.69 -13.64 29.87
N ARG A 28 4.60 -14.29 30.62
CA ARG A 28 5.09 -13.83 31.93
C ARG A 28 6.41 -13.07 31.84
N LEU A 29 6.88 -12.75 30.63
CA LEU A 29 8.11 -11.99 30.43
C LEU A 29 7.97 -10.62 31.12
N PRO A 30 8.85 -10.28 32.08
CA PRO A 30 8.78 -8.99 32.75
C PRO A 30 8.96 -7.84 31.76
N ASN A 31 8.03 -6.89 31.74
CA ASN A 31 8.15 -5.74 30.88
C ASN A 31 9.24 -4.79 31.41
N ARG A 32 10.29 -4.57 30.61
CA ARG A 32 11.40 -3.65 30.88
C ARG A 32 11.30 -2.33 30.09
N ILE A 33 10.33 -2.23 29.19
CA ILE A 33 10.11 -1.03 28.37
C ILE A 33 9.09 -0.13 29.07
N PRO A 34 9.37 1.18 29.23
CA PRO A 34 8.42 2.13 29.80
C PRO A 34 7.09 2.18 29.03
N ALA A 35 5.97 2.32 29.76
CA ALA A 35 4.62 2.23 29.17
C ALA A 35 4.33 3.34 28.14
N ASP A 36 4.96 4.51 28.26
CA ASP A 36 4.86 5.64 27.33
C ASP A 36 5.46 5.35 25.93
N GLN A 37 6.25 4.28 25.81
CA GLN A 37 6.78 3.83 24.52
C GLN A 37 5.74 3.11 23.67
N GLY A 38 4.62 2.68 24.27
CA GLY A 38 3.49 2.06 23.57
C GLY A 38 3.77 0.65 23.06
N ILE A 39 4.76 -0.05 23.62
CA ILE A 39 5.10 -1.43 23.28
C ILE A 39 5.69 -2.15 24.50
N THR A 40 5.32 -3.41 24.70
CA THR A 40 5.88 -4.25 25.76
C THR A 40 7.16 -4.95 25.31
N THR A 41 7.94 -5.47 26.27
CA THR A 41 9.14 -6.27 25.95
C THR A 41 8.81 -7.53 25.12
N ALA A 42 7.69 -8.20 25.40
CA ALA A 42 7.25 -9.38 24.64
C ALA A 42 6.93 -9.01 23.18
N GLN A 43 6.18 -7.93 22.98
CA GLN A 43 5.86 -7.39 21.65
C GLN A 43 7.12 -6.97 20.90
N MET A 44 8.07 -6.30 21.56
CA MET A 44 9.32 -5.87 20.93
C MET A 44 10.18 -7.05 20.46
N VAL A 45 10.28 -8.10 21.26
CA VAL A 45 10.98 -9.34 20.87
C VAL A 45 10.28 -10.00 19.68
N SER A 46 8.96 -10.11 19.72
CA SER A 46 8.19 -10.73 18.63
C SER A 46 8.24 -9.92 17.34
N PHE A 47 8.20 -8.59 17.45
CA PHE A 47 8.45 -7.65 16.34
C PHE A 47 9.84 -7.87 15.73
N PHE A 48 10.89 -7.94 16.55
CA PHE A 48 12.25 -8.23 16.08
C PHE A 48 12.33 -9.57 15.34
N LEU A 49 11.71 -10.63 15.90
CA LEU A 49 11.73 -11.96 15.30
C LEU A 49 10.99 -11.99 13.97
N PHE A 50 9.82 -11.37 13.87
CA PHE A 50 9.11 -11.26 12.59
C PHE A 50 9.89 -10.42 11.58
N TRP A 51 10.44 -9.28 12.01
CA TRP A 51 11.29 -8.42 11.19
C TRP A 51 12.52 -9.16 10.64
N LEU A 52 13.16 -10.00 11.47
CA LEU A 52 14.30 -10.81 11.05
C LEU A 52 13.86 -11.92 10.08
N ALA A 53 12.73 -12.57 10.36
CA ALA A 53 12.20 -13.65 9.55
C ALA A 53 11.80 -13.21 8.13
N GLN A 54 11.38 -11.95 7.94
CA GLN A 54 11.05 -11.44 6.60
C GLN A 54 12.28 -11.09 5.75
N ILE A 55 13.47 -10.82 6.33
CA ILE A 55 14.66 -10.38 5.58
C ILE A 55 15.07 -11.32 4.44
N PRO A 56 15.15 -12.66 4.62
CA PRO A 56 15.49 -13.57 3.53
C PRO A 56 14.52 -13.47 2.35
N PHE A 57 13.24 -13.22 2.63
CA PHE A 57 12.21 -13.10 1.60
C PHE A 57 12.27 -11.77 0.86
N LEU A 58 12.76 -10.70 1.49
CA LEU A 58 13.02 -9.43 0.81
C LEU A 58 14.18 -9.53 -0.18
N TYR A 59 15.13 -10.43 0.06
CA TYR A 59 16.27 -10.64 -0.84
C TYR A 59 15.91 -11.50 -2.07
N MET A 60 14.78 -12.22 -2.02
CA MET A 60 14.33 -13.06 -3.12
C MET A 60 13.73 -12.22 -4.25
N HIS A 61 14.11 -12.56 -5.48
CA HIS A 61 13.53 -11.92 -6.66
C HIS A 61 12.00 -12.18 -6.73
N PRO A 62 11.18 -11.20 -7.15
CA PRO A 62 9.72 -11.33 -7.31
C PRO A 62 9.25 -12.63 -7.97
N ASN A 63 9.93 -13.09 -9.01
CA ASN A 63 9.59 -14.33 -9.72
C ASN A 63 9.65 -15.60 -8.84
N ASN A 64 10.54 -15.65 -7.84
CA ASN A 64 10.68 -16.80 -6.95
C ASN A 64 9.64 -16.79 -5.83
N LEU A 65 9.08 -15.61 -5.52
CA LEU A 65 8.07 -15.44 -4.48
C LEU A 65 6.73 -16.07 -4.85
N ARG A 66 6.52 -16.47 -6.12
CA ARG A 66 5.28 -17.11 -6.61
C ARG A 66 4.82 -18.27 -5.73
N TYR A 67 5.75 -19.07 -5.19
CA TYR A 67 5.41 -20.22 -4.36
C TYR A 67 4.88 -19.79 -2.99
N LEU A 68 5.48 -18.77 -2.37
CA LEU A 68 4.95 -18.17 -1.14
C LEU A 68 3.55 -17.60 -1.37
N PHE A 69 3.34 -16.91 -2.50
CA PHE A 69 2.03 -16.39 -2.88
C PHE A 69 0.98 -17.49 -3.12
N MET A 70 1.39 -18.63 -3.70
CA MET A 70 0.50 -19.77 -3.94
C MET A 70 0.15 -20.51 -2.64
N THR A 71 1.13 -20.69 -1.74
CA THR A 71 0.87 -21.28 -0.42
C THR A 71 -0.08 -20.40 0.40
N LYS A 72 0.15 -19.08 0.45
CA LYS A 72 -0.73 -18.18 1.21
C LYS A 72 -2.13 -18.10 0.61
N SER A 73 -2.29 -18.18 -0.72
CA SER A 73 -3.61 -18.10 -1.36
C SER A 73 -4.50 -19.29 -1.04
N ILE A 74 -3.93 -20.39 -0.52
CA ILE A 74 -4.66 -21.57 -0.06
C ILE A 74 -4.87 -21.49 1.46
N LEU A 75 -3.78 -21.32 2.23
CA LEU A 75 -3.84 -21.43 3.69
C LEU A 75 -4.62 -20.29 4.35
N VAL A 76 -4.44 -19.05 3.89
CA VAL A 76 -5.05 -17.88 4.53
C VAL A 76 -6.57 -17.88 4.38
N PRO A 77 -7.15 -18.10 3.18
CA PRO A 77 -8.60 -18.19 3.05
C PRO A 77 -9.23 -19.32 3.88
N ILE A 78 -8.58 -20.49 3.97
CA ILE A 78 -9.06 -21.60 4.81
C ILE A 78 -9.13 -21.16 6.28
N CYS A 79 -8.09 -20.48 6.78
CA CYS A 79 -8.08 -19.95 8.14
C CYS A 79 -9.21 -18.92 8.36
N PHE A 80 -9.40 -17.99 7.43
CA PHE A 80 -10.44 -16.95 7.54
C PHE A 80 -11.85 -17.55 7.52
N ILE A 81 -12.10 -18.56 6.68
CA ILE A 81 -13.37 -19.29 6.66
C ILE A 81 -13.55 -20.07 7.97
N ALA A 82 -12.51 -20.71 8.49
CA ALA A 82 -12.59 -21.41 9.78
C ALA A 82 -12.91 -20.45 10.93
N MET A 83 -12.34 -19.25 10.92
CA MET A 83 -12.65 -18.18 11.89
C MET A 83 -14.08 -17.68 11.75
N LEU A 84 -14.59 -17.52 10.53
CA LEU A 84 -15.99 -17.17 10.31
C LEU A 84 -16.93 -18.24 10.87
N ILE A 85 -16.64 -19.53 10.60
CA ILE A 85 -17.40 -20.65 11.15
C ILE A 85 -17.36 -20.62 12.68
N TRP A 86 -16.18 -20.39 13.27
CA TRP A 86 -16.04 -20.22 14.72
C TRP A 86 -16.90 -19.08 15.24
N ALA A 87 -16.86 -17.90 14.63
CA ALA A 87 -17.63 -16.73 15.07
C ALA A 87 -19.12 -17.04 15.14
N PHE A 88 -19.70 -17.62 14.08
CA PHE A 88 -21.11 -17.99 14.06
C PHE A 88 -21.45 -19.15 15.01
N ARG A 89 -20.60 -20.19 15.09
CA ARG A 89 -20.85 -21.34 15.99
C ARG A 89 -20.77 -20.96 17.46
N SER A 90 -19.84 -20.07 17.80
CA SER A 90 -19.60 -19.63 19.18
C SER A 90 -20.80 -18.83 19.73
N THR A 91 -21.45 -18.02 18.90
CA THR A 91 -22.62 -17.20 19.30
C THR A 91 -23.98 -17.82 18.95
N GLY A 92 -24.06 -19.14 18.76
CA GLY A 92 -25.32 -19.83 18.47
C GLY A 92 -25.97 -19.46 17.12
N GLY A 93 -25.18 -19.02 16.13
CA GLY A 93 -25.62 -18.68 14.78
C GLY A 93 -25.95 -17.20 14.55
N THR A 94 -25.87 -16.36 15.58
CA THR A 94 -26.23 -14.93 15.49
C THR A 94 -25.11 -14.04 14.95
N GLY A 95 -23.85 -14.49 15.01
CA GLY A 95 -22.67 -13.68 14.71
C GLY A 95 -22.35 -12.59 15.76
N GLY A 96 -23.06 -12.56 16.90
CA GLY A 96 -22.80 -11.66 18.02
C GLY A 96 -23.47 -10.29 17.95
N PRO A 97 -23.21 -9.39 18.92
CA PRO A 97 -23.93 -8.14 19.13
C PRO A 97 -23.86 -7.17 17.94
N LEU A 98 -22.71 -7.05 17.26
CA LEU A 98 -22.52 -6.09 16.18
C LEU A 98 -23.29 -6.44 14.90
N LEU A 99 -23.68 -7.70 14.75
CA LEU A 99 -24.49 -8.18 13.62
C LEU A 99 -25.99 -8.24 13.95
N SER A 100 -26.35 -7.97 15.21
CA SER A 100 -27.74 -7.93 15.64
C SER A 100 -28.45 -6.65 15.17
N SER A 101 -29.77 -6.71 15.02
CA SER A 101 -30.62 -5.55 14.68
C SER A 101 -30.47 -4.36 15.65
N ALA A 102 -29.94 -4.59 16.86
CA ALA A 102 -29.65 -3.55 17.86
C ALA A 102 -28.39 -2.73 17.55
N ALA A 103 -27.53 -3.18 16.63
CA ALA A 103 -26.33 -2.47 16.20
C ALA A 103 -26.59 -1.41 15.11
N LYS A 104 -27.86 -1.18 14.72
CA LYS A 104 -28.21 -0.10 13.78
C LYS A 104 -27.76 1.25 14.34
N SER A 105 -27.15 2.06 13.48
CA SER A 105 -26.73 3.42 13.82
C SER A 105 -27.88 4.19 14.47
N LYS A 106 -27.64 4.71 15.68
CA LYS A 106 -28.55 5.65 16.36
C LYS A 106 -28.46 7.05 15.76
N GLU A 107 -27.39 7.32 15.01
CA GLU A 107 -27.16 8.59 14.32
C GLU A 107 -28.04 8.69 13.08
N SER A 108 -28.58 9.89 12.84
CA SER A 108 -29.42 10.22 11.68
C SER A 108 -29.06 11.59 11.10
N GLY A 109 -29.57 11.88 9.90
CA GLY A 109 -29.35 13.16 9.22
C GLY A 109 -27.88 13.40 8.83
N SER A 110 -27.39 14.63 9.01
CA SER A 110 -26.05 15.02 8.55
C SER A 110 -24.92 14.29 9.27
N VAL A 111 -25.10 13.92 10.54
CA VAL A 111 -24.09 13.18 11.32
C VAL A 111 -23.84 11.81 10.70
N TYR A 112 -24.91 11.09 10.34
CA TYR A 112 -24.80 9.81 9.64
C TYR A 112 -24.08 9.94 8.29
N SER A 113 -24.43 10.96 7.49
CA SER A 113 -23.80 11.19 6.19
C SER A 113 -22.29 11.44 6.31
N TYR A 114 -21.86 12.26 7.28
CA TYR A 114 -20.42 12.51 7.51
C TYR A 114 -19.70 11.28 8.07
N ALA A 115 -20.33 10.48 8.92
CA ALA A 115 -19.77 9.22 9.40
C ALA A 115 -19.61 8.20 8.26
N TRP A 116 -20.57 8.15 7.34
CA TRP A 116 -20.51 7.31 6.13
C TRP A 116 -19.37 7.76 5.21
N LEU A 117 -19.25 9.07 4.95
CA LEU A 117 -18.15 9.63 4.16
C LEU A 117 -16.79 9.35 4.80
N SER A 118 -16.67 9.50 6.12
CA SER A 118 -15.44 9.19 6.84
C SER A 118 -15.06 7.71 6.73
N SER A 119 -16.05 6.82 6.84
CA SER A 119 -15.83 5.38 6.63
C SER A 119 -15.37 5.08 5.21
N LEU A 120 -16.01 5.70 4.21
CA LEU A 120 -15.62 5.58 2.80
C LEU A 120 -14.18 6.06 2.58
N THR A 121 -13.80 7.22 3.10
CA THR A 121 -12.44 7.76 3.01
C THR A 121 -11.40 6.85 3.66
N SER A 122 -11.73 6.23 4.79
CA SER A 122 -10.84 5.26 5.44
C SER A 122 -10.63 4.01 4.60
N VAL A 123 -11.69 3.48 3.97
CA VAL A 123 -11.59 2.31 3.09
C VAL A 123 -10.78 2.64 1.84
N ILE A 124 -11.03 3.81 1.22
CA ILE A 124 -10.25 4.25 0.05
C ILE A 124 -8.78 4.45 0.44
N GLY A 125 -8.49 5.06 1.58
CA GLY A 125 -7.12 5.27 2.06
C GLY A 125 -6.32 3.97 2.21
N ASN A 126 -6.99 2.85 2.47
CA ASN A 126 -6.35 1.54 2.56
C ASN A 126 -5.86 1.00 1.21
N PHE A 127 -6.50 1.41 0.12
CA PHE A 127 -6.14 0.99 -1.24
C PHE A 127 -5.44 2.07 -2.05
N ALA A 128 -5.48 3.31 -1.57
CA ALA A 128 -4.89 4.48 -2.22
C ALA A 128 -3.47 4.21 -2.75
N THR A 129 -2.59 3.64 -1.92
CA THR A 129 -1.21 3.31 -2.31
C THR A 129 -1.13 2.27 -3.40
N LEU A 130 -1.90 1.19 -3.27
CA LEU A 130 -1.92 0.13 -4.26
C LEU A 130 -2.47 0.66 -5.59
N SER A 131 -3.43 1.58 -5.56
CA SER A 131 -3.99 2.21 -6.76
C SER A 131 -2.96 3.05 -7.51
N VAL A 132 -2.12 3.84 -6.81
CA VAL A 132 -1.10 4.68 -7.47
C VAL A 132 0.16 3.90 -7.87
N ASN A 133 0.46 2.80 -7.16
CA ASN A 133 1.69 2.00 -7.39
C ASN A 133 1.43 0.68 -8.13
N MET A 134 0.23 0.45 -8.67
CA MET A 134 -0.08 -0.73 -9.48
C MET A 134 0.93 -0.98 -10.64
N PRO A 135 1.49 0.06 -11.30
CA PRO A 135 2.51 -0.12 -12.34
C PRO A 135 3.74 -0.93 -11.91
N ASP A 136 4.08 -0.96 -10.62
CA ASP A 136 5.21 -1.75 -10.10
C ASP A 136 5.08 -3.24 -10.37
N PHE A 137 3.84 -3.74 -10.42
CA PHE A 137 3.54 -5.14 -10.67
C PHE A 137 3.13 -5.38 -12.11
N SER A 138 2.30 -4.50 -12.67
CA SER A 138 1.76 -4.71 -14.01
C SER A 138 2.86 -4.68 -15.08
N ARG A 139 3.98 -3.99 -14.85
CA ARG A 139 5.16 -4.04 -15.73
C ARG A 139 5.79 -5.42 -15.88
N TYR A 140 5.56 -6.33 -14.93
CA TYR A 140 6.02 -7.72 -15.00
C TYR A 140 4.95 -8.68 -15.54
N SER A 141 3.73 -8.18 -15.78
CA SER A 141 2.62 -8.99 -16.29
C SER A 141 2.78 -9.24 -17.78
N LYS A 142 2.71 -10.51 -18.18
CA LYS A 142 2.55 -10.91 -19.59
C LYS A 142 1.08 -11.06 -20.00
N ALA A 143 0.16 -10.90 -19.05
CA ALA A 143 -1.28 -11.00 -19.30
C ALA A 143 -1.80 -9.70 -19.90
N SER A 144 -2.81 -9.81 -20.78
CA SER A 144 -3.47 -8.65 -21.38
C SER A 144 -3.97 -7.67 -20.31
N VAL A 145 -3.77 -6.37 -20.55
CA VAL A 145 -4.29 -5.27 -19.72
C VAL A 145 -5.80 -5.40 -19.48
N LYS A 146 -6.54 -6.02 -20.41
CA LYS A 146 -7.99 -6.29 -20.26
C LYS A 146 -8.33 -7.09 -19.00
N TRP A 147 -7.43 -7.92 -18.48
CA TRP A 147 -7.67 -8.67 -17.24
C TRP A 147 -7.81 -7.77 -16.01
N GLN A 148 -7.35 -6.51 -16.07
CA GLN A 148 -7.56 -5.54 -14.99
C GLN A 148 -9.05 -5.23 -14.76
N TRP A 149 -9.93 -5.45 -15.75
CA TRP A 149 -11.38 -5.33 -15.58
C TRP A 149 -11.95 -6.26 -14.51
N LEU A 150 -11.29 -7.40 -14.23
CA LEU A 150 -11.70 -8.27 -13.12
C LEU A 150 -11.58 -7.58 -11.76
N TYR A 151 -10.63 -6.65 -11.60
CA TYR A 151 -10.44 -5.95 -10.33
C TYR A 151 -11.63 -5.08 -9.95
N VAL A 152 -12.39 -4.56 -10.92
CA VAL A 152 -13.53 -3.68 -10.67
C VAL A 152 -14.63 -4.39 -9.84
N PRO A 153 -15.15 -5.58 -10.21
CA PRO A 153 -16.09 -6.30 -9.37
C PRO A 153 -15.41 -7.16 -8.29
N MET A 154 -14.25 -7.77 -8.57
CA MET A 154 -13.67 -8.75 -7.64
C MET A 154 -13.09 -8.10 -6.39
N LEU A 155 -12.44 -6.93 -6.50
CA LEU A 155 -11.87 -6.28 -5.32
C LEU A 155 -12.96 -5.92 -4.30
N PRO A 156 -14.04 -5.17 -4.65
CA PRO A 156 -15.09 -4.87 -3.70
C PRO A 156 -15.74 -6.12 -3.09
N ILE A 157 -16.04 -7.14 -3.90
CA ILE A 157 -16.70 -8.37 -3.42
C ILE A 157 -15.82 -9.11 -2.40
N VAL A 158 -14.58 -9.40 -2.77
CA VAL A 158 -13.66 -10.18 -1.92
C VAL A 158 -13.31 -9.40 -0.66
N PHE A 159 -13.04 -8.09 -0.78
CA PHE A 159 -12.69 -7.28 0.39
C PHE A 159 -13.87 -7.05 1.33
N THR A 160 -15.07 -6.84 0.81
CA THR A 160 -16.27 -6.74 1.66
C THR A 160 -16.49 -8.03 2.43
N PHE A 161 -16.28 -9.18 1.78
CA PHE A 161 -16.39 -10.48 2.44
C PHE A 161 -15.34 -10.67 3.54
N ILE A 162 -14.07 -10.35 3.28
CA ILE A 162 -13.01 -10.44 4.30
C ILE A 162 -13.25 -9.45 5.45
N ALA A 163 -13.68 -8.22 5.16
CA ALA A 163 -14.04 -7.23 6.17
C ALA A 163 -15.20 -7.72 7.05
N PHE A 164 -16.21 -8.35 6.44
CA PHE A 164 -17.30 -8.98 7.16
C PHE A 164 -16.82 -10.08 8.11
N ILE A 165 -15.86 -10.92 7.69
CA ILE A 165 -15.25 -11.93 8.58
C ILE A 165 -14.62 -11.26 9.80
N GLY A 166 -13.87 -10.18 9.61
CA GLY A 166 -13.27 -9.42 10.72
C GLY A 166 -14.32 -8.86 11.69
N ILE A 167 -15.41 -8.27 11.16
CA ILE A 167 -16.53 -7.76 11.97
C ILE A 167 -17.21 -8.89 12.74
N ALA A 168 -17.52 -10.01 12.08
CA ALA A 168 -18.14 -11.17 12.72
C ALA A 168 -17.27 -11.76 13.84
N CYS A 169 -15.96 -11.88 13.61
CA CYS A 169 -15.01 -12.38 14.61
C CYS A 169 -14.89 -11.44 15.81
N THR A 170 -14.80 -10.12 15.56
CA THR A 170 -14.77 -9.09 16.62
C THR A 170 -16.05 -9.12 17.45
N SER A 171 -17.20 -9.22 16.77
CA SER A 171 -18.54 -9.31 17.37
C SER A 171 -18.69 -10.57 18.25
N ALA A 172 -18.25 -11.72 17.75
CA ALA A 172 -18.22 -12.96 18.52
C ALA A 172 -17.26 -12.86 19.71
N GLY A 173 -16.07 -12.30 19.51
CA GLY A 173 -15.10 -12.01 20.57
C GLY A 173 -15.71 -11.17 21.70
N GLN A 174 -16.43 -10.10 21.35
CA GLN A 174 -17.15 -9.28 22.33
C GLN A 174 -18.18 -10.08 23.14
N ALA A 175 -18.93 -10.98 22.50
CA ALA A 175 -19.91 -11.81 23.19
C ALA A 175 -19.26 -12.80 24.17
N HIS A 176 -18.08 -13.33 23.85
CA HIS A 176 -17.39 -14.36 24.63
C HIS A 176 -16.45 -13.82 25.70
N TYR A 177 -15.72 -12.75 25.38
CA TYR A 177 -14.63 -12.22 26.19
C TYR A 177 -14.96 -10.86 26.82
N GLY A 178 -16.07 -10.23 26.41
CA GLY A 178 -16.50 -8.93 26.94
C GLY A 178 -15.72 -7.73 26.43
N SER A 179 -14.63 -7.92 25.69
CA SER A 179 -13.83 -6.87 25.05
C SER A 179 -14.06 -6.79 23.54
N LEU A 180 -14.02 -5.58 22.99
CA LEU A 180 -14.08 -5.35 21.55
C LEU A 180 -12.65 -5.38 20.98
N ASP A 181 -12.21 -6.58 20.60
CA ASP A 181 -10.87 -6.81 20.07
C ASP A 181 -10.85 -6.59 18.56
N TRP A 182 -10.44 -5.41 18.13
CA TRP A 182 -10.28 -5.10 16.71
C TRP A 182 -9.00 -5.68 16.09
N ASN A 183 -8.00 -6.01 16.93
CA ASN A 183 -6.76 -6.67 16.51
C ASN A 183 -6.96 -8.20 16.52
N PRO A 184 -6.79 -8.90 15.37
CA PRO A 184 -6.97 -10.34 15.30
C PRO A 184 -5.99 -11.11 16.19
N ALA A 185 -4.78 -10.60 16.44
CA ALA A 185 -3.81 -11.27 17.31
C ALA A 185 -4.35 -11.38 18.74
N THR A 186 -4.91 -10.29 19.28
CA THR A 186 -5.53 -10.27 20.61
C THR A 186 -6.70 -11.23 20.71
N LEU A 187 -7.56 -11.26 19.69
CA LEU A 187 -8.70 -12.18 19.63
C LEU A 187 -8.23 -13.65 19.64
N ILE A 188 -7.24 -13.99 18.82
CA ILE A 188 -6.69 -15.34 18.74
C ILE A 188 -6.07 -15.75 20.08
N ALA A 189 -5.37 -14.83 20.77
CA ALA A 189 -4.75 -15.09 22.07
C ALA A 189 -5.75 -15.51 23.16
N ASN A 190 -7.02 -15.10 23.04
CA ASN A 190 -8.09 -15.46 23.97
C ASN A 190 -8.61 -16.90 23.78
N TRP A 191 -8.25 -17.60 22.71
CA TRP A 191 -8.74 -18.97 22.49
C TRP A 191 -8.12 -19.97 23.46
N PRO A 192 -8.89 -20.91 24.03
CA PRO A 192 -8.36 -21.86 25.00
C PRO A 192 -7.43 -22.91 24.38
N ASN A 193 -7.60 -23.21 23.09
CA ASN A 193 -6.82 -24.24 22.40
C ASN A 193 -5.54 -23.65 21.79
N ARG A 194 -4.39 -24.04 22.34
CA ARG A 194 -3.05 -23.59 21.92
C ARG A 194 -2.72 -23.94 20.46
N ALA A 195 -3.19 -25.08 19.94
CA ALA A 195 -2.96 -25.43 18.55
C ALA A 195 -3.74 -24.49 17.62
N CYS A 196 -5.00 -24.18 17.97
CA CYS A 196 -5.79 -23.19 17.23
C CYS A 196 -5.12 -21.81 17.23
N GLN A 197 -4.60 -21.38 18.40
CA GLN A 197 -3.83 -20.13 18.51
C GLN A 197 -2.64 -20.13 17.53
N PHE A 198 -1.82 -21.17 17.59
CA PHE A 198 -0.60 -21.27 16.78
C PHE A 198 -0.91 -21.27 15.27
N PHE A 199 -1.83 -22.13 14.81
CA PHE A 199 -2.10 -22.25 13.38
C PHE A 199 -2.82 -21.03 12.79
N ALA A 200 -3.71 -20.39 13.55
CA ALA A 200 -4.33 -19.14 13.10
C ALA A 200 -3.30 -18.01 13.06
N ALA A 201 -2.50 -17.86 14.12
CA ALA A 201 -1.43 -16.86 14.15
C ALA A 201 -0.39 -17.08 13.03
N LEU A 202 -0.06 -18.33 12.70
CA LEU A 202 0.79 -18.68 11.56
C LEU A 202 0.18 -18.23 10.22
N ALA A 203 -1.12 -18.44 10.02
CA ALA A 203 -1.81 -17.99 8.81
C ALA A 203 -1.80 -16.45 8.68
N PHE A 204 -2.03 -15.72 9.78
CA PHE A 204 -1.92 -14.26 9.78
C PHE A 204 -0.48 -13.78 9.60
N SER A 205 0.51 -14.49 10.14
CA SER A 205 1.94 -14.19 9.95
C SER A 205 2.32 -14.32 8.47
N LEU A 206 1.86 -15.40 7.82
CA LEU A 206 2.04 -15.61 6.38
C LEU A 206 1.31 -14.54 5.54
N ALA A 207 0.12 -14.10 5.98
CA ALA A 207 -0.61 -13.02 5.33
C ALA A 207 0.14 -11.69 5.42
N ALA A 208 0.61 -11.30 6.61
CA ALA A 208 1.39 -10.10 6.86
C ALA A 208 2.70 -10.10 6.06
N LEU A 209 3.43 -11.22 6.07
CA LEU A 209 4.66 -11.41 5.29
C LEU A 209 4.41 -11.21 3.79
N GLY A 210 3.39 -11.87 3.26
CA GLY A 210 3.06 -11.79 1.83
C GLY A 210 2.71 -10.36 1.41
N VAL A 211 1.88 -9.66 2.19
CA VAL A 211 1.52 -8.26 1.91
C VAL A 211 2.73 -7.33 2.01
N ASN A 212 3.61 -7.54 2.99
CA ASN A 212 4.80 -6.72 3.15
C ASN A 212 5.77 -6.80 1.99
N ILE A 213 5.99 -8.01 1.50
CA ILE A 213 6.87 -8.23 0.36
C ILE A 213 6.25 -7.60 -0.89
N SER A 214 5.01 -7.97 -1.23
CA SER A 214 4.38 -7.47 -2.46
C SER A 214 4.11 -5.97 -2.35
N ALA A 215 3.19 -5.55 -1.49
CA ALA A 215 2.55 -4.24 -1.58
C ALA A 215 3.38 -3.09 -0.99
N ASN A 216 4.37 -3.39 -0.14
CA ASN A 216 5.02 -2.35 0.66
C ASN A 216 6.51 -2.21 0.37
N SER A 217 7.26 -3.32 0.38
CA SER A 217 8.72 -3.28 0.22
C SER A 217 9.14 -3.02 -1.22
N LEU A 218 8.47 -3.64 -2.20
CA LEU A 218 8.82 -3.53 -3.61
C LEU A 218 8.60 -2.11 -4.15
N SER A 219 7.45 -1.51 -3.86
CA SER A 219 7.15 -0.13 -4.26
C SER A 219 8.15 0.86 -3.64
N ALA A 220 8.43 0.74 -2.33
CA ALA A 220 9.43 1.58 -1.68
C ALA A 220 10.83 1.41 -2.31
N ALA A 221 11.17 0.20 -2.74
CA ALA A 221 12.45 -0.06 -3.39
C ALA A 221 12.52 0.52 -4.81
N ASN A 222 11.42 0.47 -5.57
CA ASN A 222 11.32 1.12 -6.87
C ASN A 222 11.47 2.64 -6.75
N ASP A 223 10.75 3.26 -5.81
CA ASP A 223 10.83 4.70 -5.57
C ASP A 223 12.27 5.11 -5.20
N LEU A 224 12.91 4.38 -4.28
CA LEU A 224 14.28 4.65 -3.87
C LEU A 224 15.30 4.43 -5.01
N ALA A 225 15.09 3.41 -5.83
CA ALA A 225 15.95 3.15 -6.99
C ALA A 225 15.78 4.22 -8.07
N ALA A 226 14.57 4.78 -8.24
CA ALA A 226 14.34 5.90 -9.13
C ALA A 226 14.97 7.20 -8.62
N LEU A 227 14.95 7.44 -7.31
CA LEU A 227 15.54 8.63 -6.68
C LEU A 227 17.07 8.59 -6.63
N PHE A 228 17.67 7.42 -6.38
CA PHE A 228 19.12 7.24 -6.22
C PHE A 228 19.67 6.07 -7.05
N PRO A 229 19.53 6.11 -8.39
CA PRO A 229 19.78 4.97 -9.27
C PRO A 229 21.22 4.44 -9.21
N SER A 230 22.20 5.31 -9.00
CA SER A 230 23.62 4.92 -8.89
C SER A 230 23.96 4.17 -7.61
N TYR A 231 23.13 4.27 -6.56
CA TYR A 231 23.44 3.76 -5.23
C TYR A 231 22.49 2.64 -4.77
N ILE A 232 21.23 2.73 -5.18
CA ILE A 232 20.15 1.86 -4.70
C ILE A 232 19.62 1.00 -5.84
N ASN A 233 19.80 -0.30 -5.70
CA ASN A 233 19.06 -1.30 -6.46
C ASN A 233 17.85 -1.79 -5.65
N ILE A 234 16.97 -2.57 -6.28
CA ILE A 234 15.75 -3.08 -5.64
C ILE A 234 16.03 -3.81 -4.32
N ARG A 235 17.06 -4.66 -4.25
CA ARG A 235 17.40 -5.40 -3.02
C ARG A 235 17.81 -4.44 -1.89
N ARG A 236 18.68 -3.47 -2.19
CA ARG A 236 19.11 -2.44 -1.22
C ARG A 236 17.92 -1.59 -0.78
N GLY A 237 17.05 -1.19 -1.70
CA GLY A 237 15.85 -0.41 -1.41
C GLY A 237 14.87 -1.15 -0.49
N GLN A 238 14.66 -2.45 -0.70
CA GLN A 238 13.82 -3.27 0.18
C GLN A 238 14.40 -3.38 1.60
N LEU A 239 15.72 -3.52 1.74
CA LEU A 239 16.38 -3.54 3.05
C LEU A 239 16.32 -2.18 3.76
N ILE A 240 16.49 -1.07 3.04
CA ILE A 240 16.31 0.28 3.60
C ILE A 240 14.87 0.44 4.10
N CYS A 241 13.88 0.03 3.30
CA CYS A 241 12.47 0.03 3.71
C CYS A 241 12.26 -0.78 5.01
N ALA A 242 12.91 -1.94 5.12
CA ALA A 242 12.85 -2.75 6.32
C ALA A 242 13.53 -2.11 7.54
N ALA A 243 14.68 -1.46 7.37
CA ALA A 243 15.35 -0.73 8.44
C ALA A 243 14.49 0.45 8.94
N MET A 244 13.83 1.17 8.03
CA MET A 244 12.94 2.28 8.36
C MET A 244 11.75 1.86 9.24
N ALA A 245 11.36 0.59 9.26
CA ALA A 245 10.30 0.10 10.14
C ALA A 245 10.57 0.40 11.62
N TRP A 246 11.83 0.38 12.04
CA TRP A 246 12.25 0.70 13.42
C TRP A 246 12.13 2.18 13.73
N VAL A 247 12.54 3.02 12.78
CA VAL A 247 12.60 4.48 12.94
C VAL A 247 11.20 5.09 12.98
N LEU A 248 10.24 4.49 12.27
CA LEU A 248 8.88 5.01 12.15
C LEU A 248 8.00 4.76 13.39
N VAL A 249 8.43 3.90 14.31
CA VAL A 249 7.72 3.59 15.58
C VAL A 249 6.22 3.31 15.35
N PRO A 250 5.87 2.39 14.43
CA PRO A 250 4.49 2.18 13.96
C PRO A 250 3.50 1.77 15.06
N TRP A 251 3.98 1.10 16.11
CA TRP A 251 3.15 0.62 17.22
C TRP A 251 2.46 1.75 17.99
N LYS A 252 3.01 2.98 18.00
CA LYS A 252 2.34 4.13 18.63
C LYS A 252 1.04 4.52 17.91
N ILE A 253 1.00 4.40 16.59
CA ILE A 253 -0.21 4.66 15.81
C ILE A 253 -1.21 3.50 15.94
N LEU A 254 -0.71 2.26 16.05
CA LEU A 254 -1.53 1.07 16.25
C LEU A 254 -2.02 0.86 17.69
N ALA A 255 -1.60 1.70 18.64
CA ALA A 255 -2.04 1.61 20.03
C ALA A 255 -3.57 1.78 20.18
N THR A 256 -4.22 2.49 19.25
CA THR A 256 -5.68 2.66 19.24
C THR A 256 -6.25 2.59 17.84
N ALA A 257 -7.49 2.09 17.71
CA ALA A 257 -8.21 2.06 16.44
C ALA A 257 -8.40 3.48 15.85
N SER A 258 -8.70 4.46 16.70
CA SER A 258 -8.85 5.87 16.27
C SER A 258 -7.54 6.45 15.73
N GLY A 259 -6.40 6.16 16.37
CA GLY A 259 -5.09 6.58 15.87
C GLY A 259 -4.79 6.03 14.49
N PHE A 260 -5.08 4.74 14.29
CA PHE A 260 -4.95 4.09 12.98
C PHE A 260 -5.88 4.73 11.93
N LEU A 261 -7.17 4.91 12.22
CA LEU A 261 -8.12 5.54 11.30
C LEU A 261 -7.74 6.99 10.95
N ASN A 262 -7.21 7.75 11.92
CA ASN A 262 -6.72 9.11 11.67
C ASN A 262 -5.54 9.08 10.68
N PHE A 263 -4.61 8.14 10.83
CA PHE A 263 -3.53 7.93 9.87
C PHE A 263 -4.06 7.60 8.46
N MET A 264 -5.05 6.71 8.35
CA MET A 264 -5.68 6.36 7.07
C MET A 264 -6.27 7.57 6.36
N SER A 265 -7.04 8.38 7.10
CA SER A 265 -7.65 9.59 6.56
C SER A 265 -6.61 10.65 6.17
N ALA A 266 -5.54 10.79 6.96
CA ALA A 266 -4.46 11.73 6.69
C ALA A 266 -3.75 11.39 5.38
N TYR A 267 -3.56 10.10 5.12
CA TYR A 267 -2.88 9.63 3.93
C TYR A 267 -3.70 9.85 2.66
N SER A 268 -5.03 9.67 2.75
CA SER A 268 -5.98 9.96 1.68
C SER A 268 -5.96 11.42 1.21
N VAL A 269 -5.59 12.37 2.08
CA VAL A 269 -5.50 13.80 1.75
C VAL A 269 -4.51 14.06 0.61
N PHE A 270 -3.37 13.38 0.64
CA PHE A 270 -2.28 13.61 -0.31
C PHE A 270 -2.37 12.70 -1.53
N LEU A 271 -2.78 11.44 -1.34
CA LEU A 271 -2.81 10.47 -2.43
C LEU A 271 -3.96 10.70 -3.42
N GLY A 272 -5.09 11.26 -2.99
CA GLY A 272 -6.20 11.60 -3.88
C GLY A 272 -5.78 12.57 -5.00
N PRO A 273 -5.19 13.73 -4.67
CA PRO A 273 -4.61 14.66 -5.63
C PRO A 273 -3.55 14.04 -6.56
N ILE A 274 -2.64 13.22 -6.02
CA ILE A 274 -1.61 12.53 -6.85
C ILE A 274 -2.28 11.60 -7.87
N ALA A 275 -3.23 10.78 -7.43
CA ALA A 275 -3.96 9.89 -8.31
C ALA A 275 -4.71 10.65 -9.42
N ALA A 276 -5.30 11.80 -9.09
CA ALA A 276 -5.97 12.66 -10.08
C ALA A 276 -4.98 13.14 -11.16
N ILE A 277 -3.83 13.68 -10.76
CA ILE A 277 -2.81 14.15 -11.70
C ILE A 277 -2.38 13.01 -12.62
N LEU A 278 -2.02 11.84 -12.07
CA LEU A 278 -1.58 10.69 -12.88
C LEU A 278 -2.64 10.25 -13.91
N VAL A 279 -3.91 10.17 -13.51
CA VAL A 279 -5.00 9.75 -14.41
C VAL A 279 -5.20 10.74 -15.55
N TRP A 280 -5.30 12.02 -15.24
CA TRP A 280 -5.58 13.05 -16.25
C TRP A 280 -4.36 13.39 -17.08
N ASP A 281 -3.16 13.32 -16.52
CA ASP A 281 -1.92 13.51 -17.27
C ASP A 281 -1.73 12.43 -18.32
N PHE A 282 -2.02 11.18 -17.96
CA PHE A 282 -1.88 10.05 -18.87
C PHE A 282 -2.96 10.02 -19.96
N TRP A 283 -4.24 10.07 -19.58
CA TRP A 283 -5.34 9.84 -20.53
C TRP A 283 -5.79 11.10 -21.28
N TRP A 284 -5.66 12.28 -20.68
CA TRP A 284 -6.21 13.51 -21.26
C TRP A 284 -5.14 14.45 -21.77
N VAL A 285 -4.14 14.79 -20.94
CA VAL A 285 -3.10 15.78 -21.33
C VAL A 285 -2.17 15.21 -22.39
N HIS A 286 -1.68 13.98 -22.20
CA HIS A 286 -0.74 13.35 -23.11
C HIS A 286 -1.37 12.26 -24.01
N ASP A 287 -2.66 11.94 -23.87
CA ASP A 287 -3.39 10.98 -24.72
C ASP A 287 -2.62 9.65 -24.90
N MET A 288 -2.10 9.12 -23.79
CA MET A 288 -1.27 7.91 -23.70
C MET A 288 0.05 7.96 -24.48
N LYS A 289 0.49 9.13 -24.96
CA LYS A 289 1.71 9.30 -25.75
C LYS A 289 2.85 9.75 -24.86
N TYR A 290 3.61 8.78 -24.35
CA TYR A 290 4.85 9.02 -23.60
C TYR A 290 6.06 8.47 -24.33
N ASP A 291 7.17 9.19 -24.20
CA ASP A 291 8.50 8.72 -24.58
C ASP A 291 9.17 8.10 -23.37
N VAL A 292 9.21 6.77 -23.32
CA VAL A 292 9.75 6.05 -22.16
C VAL A 292 11.25 6.27 -22.01
N VAL A 293 11.98 6.55 -23.11
CA VAL A 293 13.42 6.81 -23.08
C VAL A 293 13.69 8.16 -22.44
N ALA A 294 12.96 9.19 -22.87
CA ALA A 294 13.09 10.54 -22.34
C ALA A 294 12.80 10.63 -20.84
N LEU A 295 12.01 9.71 -20.26
CA LEU A 295 11.77 9.65 -18.80
C LEU A 295 13.05 9.34 -17.99
N TYR A 296 14.06 8.72 -18.59
CA TYR A 296 15.35 8.41 -17.95
C TYR A 296 16.44 9.46 -18.23
N HIS A 297 16.15 10.48 -19.05
CA HIS A 297 17.09 11.54 -19.38
C HIS A 297 16.78 12.82 -18.58
N PRO A 298 17.69 13.27 -17.68
CA PRO A 298 17.46 14.49 -16.87
C PRO A 298 17.25 15.76 -17.70
N GLU A 299 17.81 15.80 -18.91
CA GLU A 299 17.70 16.90 -19.86
C GLU A 299 16.70 16.61 -21.00
N GLY A 300 15.85 15.60 -20.82
CA GLY A 300 14.83 15.20 -21.78
C GLY A 300 13.59 16.11 -21.79
N ILE A 301 12.62 15.78 -22.64
CA ILE A 301 11.40 16.57 -22.85
C ILE A 301 10.56 16.75 -21.58
N TYR A 302 10.66 15.84 -20.61
CA TYR A 302 9.94 15.87 -19.35
C TYR A 302 10.62 16.68 -18.23
N ARG A 303 11.63 17.49 -18.56
CA ARG A 303 12.31 18.33 -17.58
C ARG A 303 11.45 19.50 -17.10
N TYR A 304 10.51 19.99 -17.89
CA TYR A 304 9.73 21.19 -17.55
C TYR A 304 10.63 22.37 -17.09
N SER A 305 10.22 23.15 -16.11
CA SER A 305 11.05 24.20 -15.51
C SER A 305 11.95 23.60 -14.44
N HIS A 306 13.21 23.29 -14.80
CA HIS A 306 14.24 22.78 -13.88
C HIS A 306 13.85 21.48 -13.13
N GLY A 307 13.14 20.57 -13.80
CA GLY A 307 12.65 19.32 -13.22
C GLY A 307 11.24 19.40 -12.63
N ILE A 308 10.57 20.56 -12.70
CA ILE A 308 9.30 20.80 -12.01
C ILE A 308 8.19 21.18 -13.00
N ASN A 309 7.13 20.36 -13.03
CA ASN A 309 5.86 20.74 -13.63
C ASN A 309 5.06 21.61 -12.64
N TRP A 310 5.16 22.94 -12.79
CA TRP A 310 4.46 23.89 -11.93
C TRP A 310 2.94 23.69 -11.93
N ARG A 311 2.36 23.17 -13.01
CA ARG A 311 0.91 22.91 -13.13
C ARG A 311 0.48 21.84 -12.14
N ALA A 312 1.21 20.72 -12.13
CA ALA A 312 0.98 19.60 -11.22
C ALA A 312 1.18 20.02 -9.76
N VAL A 313 2.24 20.78 -9.46
CA VAL A 313 2.50 21.27 -8.09
C VAL A 313 1.40 22.22 -7.62
N THR A 314 0.98 23.16 -8.46
CA THR A 314 -0.05 24.14 -8.12
C THR A 314 -1.40 23.46 -7.86
N THR A 315 -1.80 22.54 -8.73
CA THR A 315 -3.08 21.84 -8.60
C THR A 315 -3.09 20.90 -7.39
N PHE A 316 -1.95 20.24 -7.11
CA PHE A 316 -1.75 19.44 -5.91
C PHE A 316 -1.93 20.26 -4.62
N ILE A 317 -1.25 21.41 -4.51
CA ILE A 317 -1.36 22.28 -3.33
C ILE A 317 -2.81 22.74 -3.12
N ILE A 318 -3.49 23.16 -4.19
CA ILE A 318 -4.89 23.60 -4.10
C ILE A 318 -5.83 22.45 -3.75
N GLY A 319 -5.57 21.23 -4.23
CA GLY A 319 -6.35 20.04 -3.88
C GLY A 319 -6.17 19.60 -2.42
N VAL A 320 -4.97 19.78 -1.86
CA VAL A 320 -4.67 19.42 -0.46
C VAL A 320 -5.21 20.47 0.53
N ALA A 321 -5.12 21.76 0.19
CA ALA A 321 -5.37 22.87 1.12
C ALA A 321 -6.71 22.79 1.89
N PRO A 322 -7.86 22.45 1.26
CA PRO A 322 -9.15 22.38 1.96
C PRO A 322 -9.21 21.33 3.08
N ASN A 323 -8.35 20.30 3.01
CA ASN A 323 -8.33 19.19 3.97
C ASN A 323 -7.42 19.46 5.18
N LEU A 324 -6.51 20.44 5.09
CA LEU A 324 -5.51 20.72 6.12
C LEU A 324 -6.12 21.07 7.48
N PRO A 325 -7.20 21.88 7.60
CA PRO A 325 -7.78 22.18 8.92
C PRO A 325 -8.26 20.92 9.65
N GLY A 326 -8.98 20.03 8.96
CA GLY A 326 -9.43 18.77 9.56
C GLY A 326 -8.28 17.81 9.86
N PHE A 327 -7.22 17.80 9.05
CA PHE A 327 -6.01 17.04 9.34
C PHE A 327 -5.28 17.54 10.60
N ILE A 328 -5.14 18.85 10.77
CA ILE A 328 -4.53 19.44 11.98
C ILE A 328 -5.35 19.06 13.22
N ASN A 329 -6.68 19.15 13.14
CA ASN A 329 -7.56 18.76 14.24
C ASN A 329 -7.51 17.25 14.56
N SER A 330 -7.28 16.38 13.56
CA SER A 330 -7.19 14.93 13.79
C SER A 330 -5.91 14.52 14.51
N ILE A 331 -4.81 15.28 14.34
CA ILE A 331 -3.55 15.10 15.07
C ILE A 331 -3.63 15.76 16.45
N ASN A 332 -4.11 17.00 16.50
CA ASN A 332 -4.26 17.75 17.73
C ASN A 332 -5.71 18.23 17.92
N PRO A 333 -6.53 17.44 18.65
CA PRO A 333 -7.92 17.78 18.92
C PRO A 333 -8.10 19.08 19.72
N SER A 334 -7.04 19.62 20.34
CA SER A 334 -7.12 20.90 21.06
C SER A 334 -7.29 22.11 20.13
N VAL A 335 -7.00 21.95 18.84
CA VAL A 335 -7.17 23.01 17.83
C VAL A 335 -8.58 22.93 17.27
N ASP A 336 -9.47 23.83 17.70
CA ASP A 336 -10.82 23.91 17.13
C ASP A 336 -10.78 24.58 15.75
N VAL A 337 -11.17 23.81 14.74
CA VAL A 337 -11.26 24.25 13.34
C VAL A 337 -12.70 24.45 12.86
N GLY A 338 -13.68 24.32 13.77
CA GLY A 338 -15.10 24.52 13.48
C GLY A 338 -15.59 23.67 12.30
N VAL A 339 -16.05 24.33 11.24
CA VAL A 339 -16.54 23.68 10.01
C VAL A 339 -15.41 23.08 9.15
N GLY A 340 -14.15 23.50 9.36
CA GLY A 340 -12.97 23.04 8.63
C GLY A 340 -12.64 21.55 8.82
N LYS A 341 -13.29 20.87 9.77
CA LYS A 341 -13.20 19.41 9.94
C LYS A 341 -13.95 18.62 8.87
N ARG A 342 -14.97 19.22 8.25
CA ARG A 342 -15.88 18.51 7.32
C ARG A 342 -15.18 18.05 6.03
N PRO A 343 -14.40 18.88 5.32
CA PRO A 343 -13.65 18.45 4.13
C PRO A 343 -12.85 17.16 4.34
N TYR A 344 -12.21 17.03 5.52
CA TYR A 344 -11.38 15.88 5.87
C TYR A 344 -12.14 14.55 5.90
N THR A 345 -13.44 14.56 6.19
CA THR A 345 -14.28 13.35 6.20
C THR A 345 -14.47 12.74 4.81
N PHE A 346 -14.31 13.51 3.73
CA PHE A 346 -14.36 13.05 2.35
C PHE A 346 -13.10 13.47 1.57
N ALA A 347 -11.97 13.52 2.27
CA ALA A 347 -10.72 14.13 1.81
C ALA A 347 -10.26 13.60 0.44
N TRP A 348 -10.37 12.29 0.23
CA TRP A 348 -10.01 11.66 -1.03
C TRP A 348 -10.83 12.21 -2.20
N LEU A 349 -12.16 12.21 -2.08
CA LEU A 349 -13.07 12.64 -3.13
C LEU A 349 -12.88 14.13 -3.43
N LEU A 350 -12.81 14.95 -2.39
CA LEU A 350 -12.60 16.38 -2.54
C LEU A 350 -11.27 16.69 -3.22
N GLY A 351 -10.18 16.11 -2.72
CA GLY A 351 -8.84 16.31 -3.26
C GLY A 351 -8.74 15.81 -4.70
N PHE A 352 -9.29 14.64 -5.00
CA PHE A 352 -9.30 14.09 -6.35
C PHE A 352 -10.06 14.98 -7.33
N VAL A 353 -11.28 15.41 -6.98
CA VAL A 353 -12.15 16.21 -7.88
C VAL A 353 -11.57 17.60 -8.11
N ILE A 354 -11.16 18.31 -7.06
CA ILE A 354 -10.55 19.65 -7.19
C ILE A 354 -9.29 19.57 -8.06
N THR A 355 -8.40 18.62 -7.77
CA THR A 355 -7.15 18.47 -8.51
C THR A 355 -7.41 18.07 -9.96
N SER A 356 -8.36 17.18 -10.22
CA SER A 356 -8.76 16.79 -11.57
C SER A 356 -9.19 17.99 -12.42
N LEU A 357 -10.15 18.77 -11.91
CA LEU A 357 -10.69 19.92 -12.62
C LEU A 357 -9.61 20.97 -12.89
N LEU A 358 -8.82 21.30 -11.86
CA LEU A 358 -7.77 22.30 -11.99
C LEU A 358 -6.64 21.82 -12.91
N TYR A 359 -6.22 20.56 -12.82
CA TYR A 359 -5.12 20.04 -13.63
C TYR A 359 -5.49 19.99 -15.10
N VAL A 360 -6.72 19.56 -15.42
CA VAL A 360 -7.25 19.59 -16.79
C VAL A 360 -7.33 21.02 -17.30
N VAL A 361 -7.97 21.95 -16.57
CA VAL A 361 -8.11 23.35 -17.00
C VAL A 361 -6.75 24.01 -17.19
N LEU A 362 -5.83 23.85 -16.25
CA LEU A 362 -4.52 24.50 -16.31
C LEU A 362 -3.66 23.93 -17.44
N SER A 363 -3.75 22.62 -17.69
CA SER A 363 -3.00 21.96 -18.75
C SER A 363 -3.64 22.13 -20.13
N THR A 364 -4.92 22.48 -20.23
CA THR A 364 -5.53 22.86 -21.51
C THR A 364 -5.32 24.33 -21.85
N VAL A 365 -5.39 25.23 -20.86
CA VAL A 365 -5.14 26.67 -21.06
C VAL A 365 -3.66 26.96 -21.29
N PHE A 366 -2.78 26.27 -20.57
CA PHE A 366 -1.34 26.41 -20.71
C PHE A 366 -0.74 25.04 -21.04
N PRO A 367 -0.85 24.52 -22.28
CA PRO A 367 -0.35 23.18 -22.60
C PRO A 367 1.18 23.05 -22.42
N PRO A 368 1.68 21.92 -21.88
CA PRO A 368 3.11 21.61 -21.86
C PRO A 368 3.55 21.12 -23.26
N THR A 369 3.62 22.02 -24.25
CA THR A 369 3.87 21.63 -25.65
C THR A 369 5.21 20.92 -25.85
N GLU A 370 6.21 21.21 -25.02
CA GLU A 370 7.53 20.58 -25.06
C GLU A 370 7.50 19.07 -24.74
N THR A 371 6.51 18.61 -23.97
CA THR A 371 6.38 17.19 -23.55
C THR A 371 5.49 16.38 -24.49
N MET A 372 4.85 17.02 -25.47
CA MET A 372 3.88 16.39 -26.36
C MET A 372 4.57 15.77 -27.58
N ILE A 373 4.29 14.50 -27.81
CA ILE A 373 4.82 13.73 -28.94
C ILE A 373 3.68 13.17 -29.79
N PRO A 374 3.88 12.96 -31.11
CA PRO A 374 2.82 12.50 -32.00
C PRO A 374 2.41 11.04 -31.75
N ARG A 375 3.34 10.20 -31.29
CA ARG A 375 3.13 8.77 -30.96
C ARG A 375 3.89 8.40 -29.70
N ALA A 376 3.39 7.43 -28.95
CA ALA A 376 4.12 6.84 -27.83
C ALA A 376 5.40 6.14 -28.33
N ILE A 377 6.49 6.23 -27.55
CA ILE A 377 7.74 5.50 -27.79
C ILE A 377 7.88 4.51 -26.64
N LEU A 378 7.71 3.23 -26.95
CA LEU A 378 7.75 2.14 -25.99
C LEU A 378 9.17 1.57 -25.88
N PRO A 379 9.57 1.01 -24.71
CA PRO A 379 10.91 0.46 -24.53
C PRO A 379 11.20 -0.72 -25.47
N ASP A 380 10.18 -1.49 -25.87
CA ASP A 380 10.35 -2.62 -26.78
C ASP A 380 10.82 -2.18 -28.18
N GLU A 381 10.48 -0.96 -28.62
CA GLU A 381 10.91 -0.42 -29.92
C GLU A 381 12.43 -0.18 -29.99
N LEU A 382 13.11 0.03 -28.85
CA LEU A 382 14.57 0.15 -28.80
C LEU A 382 15.27 -1.22 -28.94
N TYR A 383 14.72 -2.24 -28.29
CA TYR A 383 15.29 -3.59 -28.33
C TYR A 383 15.01 -4.31 -29.64
N GLU A 384 13.87 -4.03 -30.29
CA GLU A 384 13.55 -4.53 -31.62
C GLU A 384 14.21 -3.69 -32.73
N GLY A 385 14.48 -2.40 -32.47
CA GLY A 385 15.14 -1.48 -33.38
C GLY A 385 16.62 -1.83 -33.67
N GLU A 386 17.32 -2.46 -32.73
CA GLU A 386 18.70 -2.93 -32.95
C GLU A 386 18.79 -4.14 -33.91
N GLU A 387 17.68 -4.85 -34.20
CA GLU A 387 17.64 -5.90 -35.21
C GLU A 387 17.18 -5.43 -36.61
N GLY A 388 16.81 -4.16 -36.82
CA GLY A 388 16.33 -3.77 -38.15
C GLY A 388 15.91 -2.35 -38.48
N ALA A 389 16.27 -1.31 -37.72
CA ALA A 389 15.92 0.06 -38.11
C ALA A 389 17.09 1.04 -38.01
N GLU A 390 17.60 1.48 -39.17
CA GLU A 390 18.34 2.75 -39.29
C GLU A 390 17.43 3.89 -38.82
N VAL A 391 17.66 4.37 -37.59
CA VAL A 391 17.13 5.66 -37.15
C VAL A 391 18.03 6.72 -37.77
N THR A 392 17.60 7.30 -38.89
CA THR A 392 18.23 8.47 -39.48
C THR A 392 17.99 9.67 -38.56
N ILE A 393 18.99 10.01 -37.75
CA ILE A 393 19.05 11.30 -37.08
C ILE A 393 19.65 12.29 -38.10
N GLU A 394 18.82 13.17 -38.64
CA GLU A 394 19.32 14.32 -39.40
C GLU A 394 20.19 15.20 -38.49
N GLY A 395 21.51 15.18 -38.71
CA GLY A 395 22.40 16.20 -38.19
C GLY A 395 23.80 15.72 -37.79
N LYS A 396 24.69 15.66 -38.80
CA LYS A 396 26.15 15.44 -38.75
C LYS A 396 26.62 14.00 -38.63
N ALA A 397 27.04 13.49 -39.80
CA ALA A 397 27.93 12.34 -39.94
C ALA A 397 29.23 12.56 -39.15
N VAL A 398 29.59 11.55 -38.36
CA VAL A 398 30.98 11.25 -38.02
C VAL A 398 31.19 9.84 -38.53
N ASP A 399 31.98 9.70 -39.59
CA ASP A 399 32.44 8.42 -40.12
C ASP A 399 33.36 7.76 -39.10
N GLU A 400 33.00 6.57 -38.62
CA GLU A 400 33.97 5.55 -38.22
C GLU A 400 33.48 4.19 -38.72
N ASP A 401 34.16 3.69 -39.76
CA ASP A 401 34.06 2.35 -40.29
C ASP A 401 34.68 1.30 -39.33
N VAL A 402 34.26 0.03 -39.52
CA VAL A 402 34.95 -1.24 -39.19
C VAL A 402 34.73 -1.75 -37.74
N GLU A 403 34.30 -2.99 -37.43
CA GLU A 403 34.06 -4.25 -38.15
C GLU A 403 33.03 -5.10 -37.39
N ARG A 404 32.21 -5.87 -38.11
CA ARG A 404 31.31 -6.89 -37.56
C ARG A 404 32.08 -8.20 -37.38
N ASP A 405 32.24 -8.65 -36.14
CA ASP A 405 32.53 -10.06 -35.86
C ASP A 405 31.26 -10.78 -35.43
N GLY A 406 30.75 -11.62 -36.33
CA GLY A 406 29.64 -12.50 -36.08
C GLY A 406 30.06 -13.67 -35.22
N ASN A 407 29.53 -13.75 -34.00
CA ASN A 407 29.25 -15.05 -33.41
C ASN A 407 28.12 -14.92 -32.38
N GLY A 408 26.96 -15.47 -32.73
CA GLY A 408 25.87 -15.63 -31.80
C GLY A 408 26.23 -16.68 -30.77
N GLU A 409 26.33 -16.32 -29.49
CA GLU A 409 26.24 -17.29 -28.41
C GLU A 409 25.68 -16.67 -27.13
N LYS A 410 24.66 -17.36 -26.61
CA LYS A 410 23.97 -17.10 -25.35
C LYS A 410 24.94 -17.21 -24.19
N GLY A 411 24.97 -16.20 -23.31
CA GLY A 411 25.60 -16.36 -22.00
C GLY A 411 25.66 -15.07 -21.21
N TRP A 412 24.83 -14.96 -20.16
CA TRP A 412 25.00 -13.96 -19.11
C TRP A 412 26.38 -14.13 -18.46
N LYS A 413 27.30 -13.20 -18.74
CA LYS A 413 28.50 -13.04 -17.91
C LYS A 413 28.16 -12.16 -16.71
N LYS A 414 28.36 -12.75 -15.53
CA LYS A 414 28.52 -12.06 -14.25
C LYS A 414 29.73 -11.14 -14.34
N GLU A 415 29.62 -9.93 -13.80
CA GLU A 415 30.79 -9.16 -13.36
C GLU A 415 30.70 -8.85 -11.87
N ASN A 416 31.89 -8.82 -11.29
CA ASN A 416 32.24 -8.91 -9.87
C ASN A 416 31.88 -7.68 -9.05
#